data_AF-A0A2I1DKM2-F1
#
_entry.id   AF-A0A2I1DKM2-F1
#
_cell.length_a   1.000
_cell.length_b   1.000
_cell.length_c   1.000
_cell.angle_alpha   90.00
_cell.angle_beta   90.00
_cell.angle_gamma   90.00
#
_symmetry.space_group_name_H-M   'P 1'
#
loop_
_entity.id
_entity.type
_entity.pdbx_description
1 polymer ?
#
loop_
_entity_poly.entity_id
_entity_poly.type
_entity_poly.pdbx_seq_one_letter_code
_entity_poly.pdbx_strand_id
1 'polypeptide(L)'
;MNIYKIIPISISLLGLALAGCSGVSQGPHGGHDISWYLHHQKKMTQEVSWCKNSAGRDKLESCKNAEQASSNAVSYNAKKTMKSIGNALS
;
A
#
# COMPACT_ATOMS: atom_id res chain seq x y z
N MET A 1 65.38 15.59 9.94
CA MET A 1 64.72 14.46 9.24
C MET A 1 63.22 14.63 9.43
N ASN A 2 62.52 15.03 8.38
CA ASN A 2 61.08 15.32 8.40
C ASN A 2 60.31 14.02 8.24
N ILE A 3 59.50 13.67 9.24
CA ILE A 3 58.74 12.42 9.27
C ILE A 3 57.25 12.77 9.18
N TYR A 4 56.76 12.68 7.95
CA TYR A 4 55.41 12.33 7.51
C TYR A 4 54.22 12.59 8.46
N LYS A 5 53.59 13.75 8.26
CA LYS A 5 52.14 13.93 7.97
C LYS A 5 51.26 12.70 8.26
N ILE A 6 50.65 12.65 9.45
CA ILE A 6 49.58 11.69 9.77
C ILE A 6 48.29 12.49 9.96
N ILE A 7 47.44 12.48 8.95
CA ILE A 7 46.08 13.03 8.97
C ILE A 7 45.20 11.93 9.59
N PRO A 8 44.61 12.10 10.77
CA PRO A 8 43.59 11.17 11.23
C PRO A 8 42.32 11.40 10.40
N ILE A 9 42.15 10.46 9.48
CA ILE A 9 41.00 10.25 8.61
C ILE A 9 39.74 10.19 9.47
N SER A 10 38.80 11.07 9.13
CA SER A 10 37.42 11.12 9.60
C SER A 10 36.74 9.78 9.33
N ILE A 11 36.58 8.94 10.35
CA ILE A 11 35.74 7.75 10.26
C ILE A 11 34.44 8.10 10.98
N SER A 12 33.47 8.57 10.20
CA SER A 12 32.07 8.72 10.56
C SER A 12 31.52 7.36 11.00
N LEU A 13 31.66 7.05 12.29
CA LEU A 13 30.94 5.95 12.93
C LEU A 13 29.51 6.39 13.25
N LEU A 14 28.59 5.45 13.08
CA LEU A 14 27.14 5.46 13.37
C LEU A 14 26.22 5.92 12.22
N GLY A 15 26.22 5.15 11.14
CA GLY A 15 25.11 5.09 10.17
C GLY A 15 24.43 3.73 10.09
N LEU A 16 24.49 2.91 11.14
CA LEU A 16 23.93 1.55 11.15
C LEU A 16 22.78 1.43 12.14
N ALA A 17 21.56 1.57 11.63
CA ALA A 17 20.45 0.62 11.82
C ALA A 17 19.10 1.31 11.56
N LEU A 18 18.78 1.61 10.30
CA LEU A 18 17.39 1.39 9.89
C LEU A 18 17.26 -0.12 9.69
N ALA A 19 17.18 -0.86 10.81
CA ALA A 19 16.71 -2.23 10.79
C ALA A 19 15.39 -2.19 10.02
N GLY A 20 15.38 -2.84 8.85
CA GLY A 20 14.24 -2.85 7.95
C GLY A 20 13.02 -3.23 8.76
N CYS A 21 11.98 -2.39 8.73
CA CYS A 21 10.65 -2.86 9.03
C CYS A 21 10.39 -3.99 8.04
N SER A 22 10.59 -5.24 8.49
CA SER A 22 10.13 -6.45 7.83
C SER A 22 8.60 -6.45 7.89
N GLY A 23 7.97 -5.44 7.30
CA GLY A 23 6.55 -5.41 7.09
C GLY A 23 6.24 -6.60 6.21
N VAL A 24 5.46 -7.53 6.74
CA VAL A 24 4.77 -8.53 5.91
C VAL A 24 4.24 -7.80 4.68
N SER A 25 4.71 -8.20 3.49
CA SER A 25 4.35 -7.51 2.26
C SER A 25 2.84 -7.57 2.13
N GLN A 26 2.20 -6.40 2.27
CA GLN A 26 0.75 -6.25 2.19
C GLN A 26 0.27 -6.30 0.73
N GLY A 27 1.09 -6.73 -0.23
CA GLY A 27 0.73 -6.76 -1.65
C GLY A 27 1.10 -5.51 -2.43
N PRO A 28 0.90 -5.54 -3.75
CA PRO A 28 1.33 -4.48 -4.68
C PRO A 28 0.65 -3.13 -4.43
N HIS A 29 -0.56 -3.14 -3.86
CA HIS A 29 -1.31 -1.95 -3.45
C HIS A 29 -1.70 -2.04 -1.96
N GLY A 30 -0.87 -2.70 -1.15
CA GLY A 30 -1.11 -2.87 0.28
C GLY A 30 -1.09 -1.57 1.09
N GLY A 31 -1.71 -1.62 2.28
CA GLY A 31 -1.76 -0.47 3.21
C GLY A 31 -2.89 0.53 2.96
N HIS A 32 -3.82 0.19 2.07
CA HIS A 32 -5.01 1.00 1.79
C HIS A 32 -6.27 0.46 2.46
N ASP A 33 -7.15 1.38 2.84
CA ASP A 33 -8.47 1.07 3.39
C ASP A 33 -9.50 0.75 2.29
N ILE A 34 -10.68 0.32 2.72
CA ILE A 34 -11.80 -0.06 1.84
C ILE A 34 -12.23 1.11 0.93
N SER A 35 -12.28 2.33 1.46
CA SER A 35 -12.73 3.51 0.70
C SER A 35 -11.73 3.81 -0.40
N TRP A 36 -10.44 3.80 -0.11
CA TRP A 36 -9.42 3.98 -1.13
C TRP A 36 -9.58 2.99 -2.28
N TYR A 37 -9.81 1.70 -1.98
CA TYR A 37 -10.06 0.69 -3.01
C TYR A 37 -11.34 0.93 -3.82
N LEU A 38 -12.42 1.39 -3.19
CA LEU A 38 -13.66 1.75 -3.89
C LEU A 38 -13.46 2.91 -4.88
N HIS A 39 -12.56 3.83 -4.56
CA HIS A 39 -12.14 4.92 -5.45
C HIS A 39 -11.12 4.45 -6.53
N HIS A 40 -10.37 3.38 -6.26
CA HIS A 40 -9.31 2.84 -7.12
C HIS A 40 -9.59 1.40 -7.57
N GLN A 41 -10.78 1.14 -8.13
CA GLN A 41 -11.24 -0.22 -8.43
C GLN A 41 -10.29 -1.05 -9.30
N LYS A 42 -9.54 -0.42 -10.23
CA LYS A 42 -8.51 -1.13 -11.02
C LYS A 42 -7.40 -1.69 -10.13
N LYS A 43 -7.00 -0.96 -9.10
CA LYS A 43 -5.96 -1.37 -8.13
C LYS A 43 -6.51 -2.39 -7.15
N MET A 44 -7.75 -2.23 -6.70
CA MET A 44 -8.49 -3.22 -5.94
C MET A 44 -8.53 -4.58 -6.64
N THR A 45 -8.87 -4.64 -7.93
CA THR A 45 -8.89 -5.90 -8.69
C THR A 45 -7.51 -6.54 -8.79
N GLN A 46 -6.45 -5.73 -8.97
CA GLN A 46 -5.06 -6.22 -9.00
C GLN A 46 -4.67 -6.79 -7.63
N GLU A 47 -5.05 -6.13 -6.54
CA GLU A 47 -4.80 -6.58 -5.18
C GLU A 47 -5.53 -7.90 -4.88
N VAL A 48 -6.84 -7.95 -5.16
CA VAL A 48 -7.65 -9.17 -5.01
C VAL A 48 -7.06 -10.35 -5.79
N SER A 49 -6.61 -10.12 -7.03
CA SER A 49 -5.93 -11.14 -7.81
C SER A 49 -4.63 -11.60 -7.14
N TRP A 50 -3.81 -10.66 -6.67
CA TRP A 50 -2.58 -10.97 -5.94
C TRP A 50 -2.84 -11.75 -4.64
N CYS A 51 -3.91 -11.42 -3.91
CA CYS A 51 -4.33 -12.12 -2.71
C CYS A 51 -4.71 -13.57 -2.98
N LYS A 52 -5.37 -13.85 -4.11
CA LYS A 52 -5.78 -15.22 -4.51
C LYS A 52 -4.63 -16.09 -5.01
N ASN A 53 -3.52 -15.48 -5.43
CA ASN A 53 -2.38 -16.21 -5.99
C ASN A 53 -1.51 -16.96 -4.97
N SER A 54 -1.77 -16.82 -3.67
CA SER A 54 -1.06 -17.60 -2.64
C SER A 54 -1.95 -17.79 -1.42
N ALA A 55 -1.99 -19.02 -0.90
CA ALA A 55 -2.61 -19.30 0.38
C ALA A 55 -1.95 -18.46 1.50
N GLY A 56 -2.75 -18.04 2.48
CA GLY A 56 -2.30 -17.26 3.63
C GLY A 56 -2.28 -15.74 3.42
N ARG A 57 -2.35 -15.26 2.17
CA ARG A 57 -2.47 -13.82 1.88
C ARG A 57 -3.84 -13.26 2.28
N ASP A 58 -4.87 -14.09 2.31
CA ASP A 58 -6.22 -13.76 2.81
C ASP A 58 -6.21 -13.21 4.24
N LYS A 59 -5.18 -13.53 5.03
CA LYS A 59 -5.01 -13.04 6.40
C LYS A 59 -4.48 -11.61 6.46
N LEU A 60 -3.84 -11.13 5.39
CA LEU A 60 -3.31 -9.77 5.28
C LEU A 60 -4.46 -8.77 5.28
N GLU A 61 -4.28 -7.68 6.01
CA GLU A 61 -5.30 -6.64 6.13
C GLU A 61 -5.65 -6.01 4.78
N SER A 62 -4.67 -5.81 3.91
CA SER A 62 -4.89 -5.32 2.54
C SER A 62 -5.83 -6.23 1.74
N CYS A 63 -5.69 -7.55 1.87
CA CYS A 63 -6.55 -8.51 1.20
C CYS A 63 -7.98 -8.48 1.75
N LYS A 64 -8.14 -8.36 3.08
CA LYS A 64 -9.47 -8.19 3.69
C LYS A 64 -10.14 -6.90 3.21
N ASN A 65 -9.40 -5.79 3.19
CA ASN A 65 -9.92 -4.50 2.74
C ASN A 65 -10.27 -4.52 1.24
N ALA A 66 -9.43 -5.14 0.41
CA ALA A 66 -9.65 -5.24 -1.03
C ALA A 66 -10.85 -6.14 -1.38
N GLU A 67 -11.01 -7.28 -0.70
CA GLU A 67 -12.16 -8.18 -0.88
C GLU A 67 -13.48 -7.52 -0.40
N GLN A 68 -13.44 -6.82 0.74
CA GLN A 68 -14.59 -6.08 1.24
C GLN A 68 -14.96 -4.91 0.31
N ALA A 69 -13.97 -4.18 -0.21
CA ALA A 69 -14.19 -3.16 -1.22
C ALA A 69 -14.79 -3.77 -2.50
N SER A 70 -14.29 -4.93 -2.94
CA SER A 70 -14.82 -5.64 -4.11
C SER A 70 -16.29 -6.01 -3.92
N SER A 71 -16.67 -6.47 -2.73
CA SER A 71 -18.06 -6.78 -2.38
C SER A 71 -18.95 -5.53 -2.36
N ASN A 72 -18.39 -4.38 -1.97
CA ASN A 72 -19.10 -3.10 -1.89
C ASN A 72 -19.14 -2.32 -3.21
N ALA A 73 -18.36 -2.73 -4.22
CA ALA A 73 -18.13 -1.94 -5.44
C ALA A 73 -19.42 -1.64 -6.22
N VAL A 74 -20.33 -2.63 -6.32
CA VAL A 74 -21.62 -2.46 -7.03
C VAL A 74 -22.45 -1.37 -6.36
N SER A 75 -22.68 -1.48 -5.05
CA SER A 75 -23.46 -0.53 -4.27
C SER A 75 -22.82 0.87 -4.26
N TYR A 76 -21.49 0.94 -4.17
CA TYR A 76 -20.74 2.19 -4.27
C TYR A 76 -20.94 2.88 -5.62
N ASN A 77 -20.80 2.13 -6.73
CA ASN A 77 -20.98 2.65 -8.08
C ASN A 77 -22.43 3.09 -8.34
N ALA A 78 -23.41 2.35 -7.84
CA ALA A 78 -24.83 2.72 -7.92
C ALA A 78 -25.08 4.05 -7.19
N LYS A 79 -24.61 4.20 -5.94
CA LYS A 79 -24.73 5.45 -5.19
C LYS A 79 -24.06 6.62 -5.88
N LYS A 80 -22.84 6.41 -6.41
CA LYS A 80 -22.10 7.43 -7.16
C LYS A 80 -22.88 7.90 -8.39
N THR A 81 -23.48 6.96 -9.13
CA THR A 81 -24.29 7.25 -10.32
C THR A 81 -25.55 8.02 -9.95
N MET A 82 -26.31 7.57 -8.95
CA MET A 82 -27.52 8.26 -8.50
C MET A 82 -27.22 9.68 -8.02
N LYS A 83 -26.12 9.88 -7.28
CA LYS A 83 -25.68 11.22 -6.86
C LYS A 83 -25.36 12.11 -8.06
N SER A 84 -24.70 11.58 -9.08
CA SER A 84 -24.41 12.32 -10.31
C SER A 84 -25.68 12.73 -11.05
N ILE A 85 -26.67 11.84 -11.13
CA ILE A 85 -27.96 12.12 -11.75
C ILE A 85 -28.72 13.18 -10.96
N GLY A 86 -28.82 13.06 -9.63
CA GLY A 86 -29.48 14.05 -8.80
C GLY A 86 -28.87 15.45 -8.95
N ASN A 87 -27.54 15.54 -9.01
CA ASN A 87 -26.83 16.80 -9.22
C ASN A 87 -27.06 17.39 -10.62
N ALA A 88 -27.33 16.56 -11.63
CA ALA A 88 -27.60 17.01 -13.00
C ALA A 88 -29.06 17.45 -13.20
N LEU A 89 -29.97 17.03 -12.30
CA LEU A 89 -31.38 17.36 -12.32
C LEU A 89 -31.75 18.52 -11.37
N SER A 90 -30.82 18.94 -10.51
CA SER A 90 -30.95 20.10 -9.62
C SER A 90 -30.50 21.38 -10.33
#